data_AF-A0A813WCU8-F1
#
_entry.id   AF-A0A813WCU8-F1
#
_cell.length_a   1.000
_cell.length_b   1.000
_cell.length_c   1.000
_cell.angle_alpha   90.00
_cell.angle_beta   90.00
_cell.angle_gamma   90.00
#
_symmetry.space_group_name_H-M   'P 1'
#
loop_
_entity.id
_entity.type
_entity.pdbx_description
1 polymer ?
#
loop_
_entity_poly.entity_id
_entity_poly.type
_entity_poly.pdbx_seq_one_letter_code
_entity_poly.pdbx_strand_id
1 'polypeptide(L)'
;MAQPVRKNRPYLPDVYVQEPKQKEDELSTETVKNGFTFKHIDLALEHDGFKDFKQSEDDILNLFRHILTKKDESNTINDSRRKFSINTKDNFWPAVRSLRRFETWMSALASTEPVNKLVKSVPTFLKKEDVFHHLFEHNVALLRAGWYIKMLALYYSTNNDSKQKKRHVATDPCTEWTKAIIDILKEVFGRLIKDNHYQTQMSESNTPSTINVDSDQINGPNSVSTTVGSLTPQYGPSTPQMLHSSNLSQPSASPTQTSTTSTYQNTADKTRRQWDYYNRLLRVLFDQALLDRHNIVEWVVDTFIDRIKHADDQSLRYVMPIVFQYSNEILEYEIFSRKIAYYCCSRLGDLYNDSVTSNSTQMTVQSS
;
A
#
# COMPACT_ATOMS: atom_id res chain seq x y z
N MET A 1 -21.95 -29.03 49.92
CA MET A 1 -21.15 -30.27 49.84
C MET A 1 -20.20 -30.19 48.65
N ALA A 2 -18.88 -30.13 48.86
CA ALA A 2 -17.91 -30.21 47.76
C ALA A 2 -17.45 -31.67 47.60
N GLN A 3 -17.67 -32.28 46.43
CA GLN A 3 -17.06 -33.57 46.11
C GLN A 3 -15.55 -33.39 45.91
N PRO A 4 -14.70 -34.31 46.40
CA PRO A 4 -13.28 -34.27 46.10
C PRO A 4 -13.06 -34.41 44.60
N VAL A 5 -12.29 -33.49 44.03
CA VAL A 5 -11.97 -33.44 42.59
C VAL A 5 -11.29 -34.75 42.18
N ARG A 6 -12.01 -35.59 41.43
CA ARG A 6 -11.42 -36.79 40.81
C ARG A 6 -10.63 -36.35 39.58
N LYS A 7 -9.31 -36.59 39.56
CA LYS A 7 -8.36 -36.14 38.51
C LYS A 7 -8.77 -36.42 37.05
N ASN A 8 -9.67 -37.37 36.80
CA ASN A 8 -10.00 -37.83 35.44
C ASN A 8 -11.36 -37.35 34.92
N ARG A 9 -12.16 -36.58 35.69
CA ARG A 9 -13.41 -35.96 35.23
C ARG A 9 -13.62 -34.63 35.97
N PRO A 10 -13.42 -33.47 35.31
CA PRO A 10 -13.72 -32.19 35.94
C PRO A 10 -15.24 -32.03 36.01
N TYR A 11 -15.82 -32.24 37.18
CA TYR A 11 -17.20 -31.88 37.43
C TYR A 11 -17.33 -30.36 37.36
N LEU A 12 -18.37 -29.88 36.69
CA LEU A 12 -18.73 -28.47 36.78
C LEU A 12 -19.20 -28.19 38.21
N PRO A 13 -18.80 -27.06 38.82
CA PRO A 13 -19.28 -26.70 40.16
C PRO A 13 -20.80 -26.70 40.21
N ASP A 14 -21.37 -27.29 41.26
CA ASP A 14 -22.82 -27.35 41.51
C ASP A 14 -23.65 -28.07 40.43
N VAL A 15 -23.01 -28.88 39.58
CA VAL A 15 -23.70 -29.69 38.58
C VAL A 15 -23.50 -31.18 38.88
N TYR A 16 -24.59 -31.86 39.21
CA TYR A 16 -24.62 -33.28 39.53
C TYR A 16 -25.27 -34.06 38.39
N VAL A 17 -24.44 -34.59 37.49
CA VAL A 17 -24.90 -35.44 36.40
C VAL A 17 -25.17 -36.84 36.95
N GLN A 18 -26.31 -37.43 36.57
CA GLN A 18 -26.58 -38.84 36.88
C GLN A 18 -25.60 -39.73 36.10
N GLU A 19 -24.84 -40.56 36.81
CA GLU A 19 -23.88 -41.48 36.20
C GLU A 19 -24.45 -42.91 36.19
N PRO A 20 -24.24 -43.69 35.12
CA PRO A 20 -24.60 -45.10 35.16
C PRO A 20 -23.77 -45.79 36.25
N LYS A 21 -24.46 -46.53 37.14
CA LYS A 21 -23.91 -47.22 38.33
C LYS A 21 -23.71 -46.28 39.54
N GLN A 22 -24.65 -45.38 39.78
CA GLN A 22 -24.67 -44.72 41.08
C GLN A 22 -25.02 -45.74 42.17
N LYS A 23 -24.58 -45.48 43.41
CA LYS A 23 -24.87 -46.36 44.56
C LYS A 23 -26.38 -46.52 44.81
N GLU A 24 -27.19 -45.57 44.35
CA GLU A 24 -28.65 -45.67 44.40
C GLU A 24 -29.22 -46.69 43.40
N ASP A 25 -28.51 -46.95 42.30
CA ASP A 25 -28.88 -47.95 41.28
C ASP A 25 -28.48 -49.38 41.70
N GLU A 26 -27.69 -49.55 42.76
CA GLU A 26 -27.27 -50.85 43.27
C GLU A 26 -28.42 -51.52 44.03
N LEU A 27 -29.03 -52.54 43.40
CA LEU A 27 -30.08 -53.37 44.00
C LEU A 27 -29.50 -54.37 45.01
N SER A 28 -29.07 -53.86 46.17
CA SER A 28 -28.68 -54.67 47.33
C SER A 28 -29.91 -55.25 48.02
N THR A 29 -29.74 -56.38 48.71
CA THR A 29 -30.79 -57.00 49.51
C THR A 29 -31.35 -56.07 50.60
N GLU A 30 -30.52 -55.15 51.10
CA GLU A 30 -30.91 -54.14 52.09
C GLU A 30 -31.69 -52.98 51.45
N THR A 31 -31.23 -52.44 50.32
CA THR A 31 -31.90 -51.32 49.62
C THR A 31 -33.23 -51.76 49.00
N VAL A 32 -33.34 -53.02 48.57
CA VAL A 32 -34.59 -53.59 48.07
C VAL A 32 -35.62 -53.80 49.19
N LYS A 33 -35.19 -54.20 50.39
CA LYS A 33 -36.10 -54.45 51.53
C LYS A 33 -36.51 -53.18 52.27
N ASN A 34 -35.57 -52.25 52.44
CA ASN A 34 -35.74 -51.08 53.33
C ASN A 34 -35.86 -49.77 52.55
N GLY A 35 -35.74 -49.81 51.22
CA GLY A 35 -35.60 -48.61 50.38
C GLY A 35 -34.19 -48.02 50.46
N PHE A 36 -33.82 -47.21 49.47
CA PHE A 36 -32.59 -46.43 49.52
C PHE A 36 -32.77 -45.26 50.50
N THR A 37 -31.94 -45.20 51.54
CA THR A 37 -31.90 -44.07 52.48
C THR A 37 -30.57 -43.33 52.31
N PHE A 38 -30.64 -42.04 52.00
CA PHE A 38 -29.46 -41.21 51.96
C PHE A 38 -28.95 -41.01 53.39
N LYS A 39 -27.77 -41.58 53.70
CA LYS A 39 -27.06 -41.24 54.93
C LYS A 39 -26.57 -39.80 54.78
N HIS A 40 -27.33 -38.84 55.27
CA HIS A 40 -26.82 -37.50 55.49
C HIS A 40 -25.54 -37.66 56.32
N ILE A 41 -24.50 -36.90 56.01
CA ILE A 41 -23.36 -36.82 56.92
C ILE A 41 -23.98 -36.31 58.23
N ASP A 42 -23.93 -37.11 59.30
CA ASP A 42 -24.39 -36.72 60.63
C ASP A 42 -23.52 -35.57 61.12
N LEU A 43 -23.82 -34.38 60.62
CA LEU A 43 -23.37 -33.12 61.18
C LEU A 43 -24.23 -32.97 62.42
N ALA A 44 -23.72 -33.44 63.56
CA ALA A 44 -24.39 -33.33 64.86
C ALA A 44 -24.85 -31.90 65.21
N LEU A 45 -24.39 -30.91 64.45
CA LEU A 45 -24.65 -29.48 64.57
C LEU A 45 -25.35 -28.89 63.33
N GLU A 46 -26.00 -29.70 62.49
CA GLU A 46 -26.66 -29.25 61.24
C GLU A 46 -27.68 -28.12 61.47
N HIS A 47 -28.33 -28.13 62.62
CA HIS A 47 -29.34 -27.15 63.02
C HIS A 47 -28.80 -26.08 63.99
N ASP A 48 -27.50 -26.09 64.27
CA ASP A 48 -26.88 -25.17 65.23
C ASP A 48 -26.29 -23.93 64.56
N GLY A 49 -26.28 -22.82 65.29
CA GLY A 49 -25.72 -21.56 64.83
C GLY A 49 -24.22 -21.49 65.10
N PHE A 50 -23.42 -21.27 64.06
CA PHE A 50 -21.96 -21.17 64.21
C PHE A 50 -21.56 -19.79 64.78
N LYS A 51 -21.50 -19.67 66.11
CA LYS A 51 -21.21 -18.41 66.82
C LYS A 51 -19.78 -18.30 67.37
N ASP A 52 -19.08 -19.42 67.57
CA ASP A 52 -17.77 -19.47 68.23
C ASP A 52 -16.57 -19.43 67.25
N PHE A 53 -16.70 -18.73 66.13
CA PHE A 53 -15.63 -18.63 65.14
C PHE A 53 -14.54 -17.66 65.60
N LYS A 54 -13.35 -18.19 65.90
CA LYS A 54 -12.19 -17.42 66.38
C LYS A 54 -11.13 -17.23 65.29
N GLN A 55 -11.52 -16.74 64.12
CA GLN A 55 -10.55 -16.38 63.06
C GLN A 55 -10.45 -14.87 62.93
N SER A 56 -9.23 -14.36 62.78
CA SER A 56 -8.99 -12.93 62.56
C SER A 56 -9.52 -12.51 61.18
N GLU A 57 -10.17 -11.35 61.12
CA GLU A 57 -10.62 -10.74 59.87
C GLU A 57 -9.44 -10.54 58.89
N ASP A 58 -8.29 -10.11 59.42
CA ASP A 58 -7.09 -9.88 58.65
C ASP A 58 -6.57 -11.16 57.98
N ASP A 59 -6.65 -12.30 58.65
CA ASP A 59 -6.21 -13.59 58.10
C ASP A 59 -7.09 -14.02 56.92
N ILE A 60 -8.41 -13.78 57.03
CA ILE A 60 -9.39 -14.08 55.97
C ILE A 60 -9.15 -13.15 54.77
N LEU A 61 -8.97 -11.85 55.01
CA LEU A 61 -8.67 -10.88 53.96
C LEU A 61 -7.34 -11.20 53.25
N ASN A 62 -6.32 -11.60 53.99
CA ASN A 62 -5.04 -12.01 53.42
C ASN A 62 -5.17 -13.28 52.58
N LEU A 63 -6.01 -14.24 52.98
CA LEU A 63 -6.31 -15.41 52.17
C LEU A 63 -7.01 -15.03 50.86
N PHE A 64 -8.01 -14.14 50.90
CA PHE A 64 -8.68 -13.65 49.69
C PHE A 64 -7.71 -12.91 48.76
N ARG A 65 -6.88 -12.02 49.30
CA ARG A 65 -5.84 -11.32 48.53
C ARG A 65 -4.90 -12.32 47.86
N HIS A 66 -4.45 -13.34 48.58
CA HIS A 66 -3.59 -14.39 48.02
C HIS A 66 -4.26 -15.14 46.88
N ILE A 67 -5.54 -15.50 47.02
CA ILE A 67 -6.33 -16.15 45.96
C ILE A 67 -6.44 -15.26 44.73
N LEU A 68 -6.73 -13.96 44.91
CA LEU A 68 -6.83 -13.00 43.81
C LEU A 68 -5.49 -12.85 43.08
N THR A 69 -4.39 -12.66 43.81
CA THR A 69 -3.05 -12.60 43.21
C THR A 69 -2.75 -13.86 42.41
N LYS A 70 -3.04 -15.05 42.98
CA LYS A 70 -2.81 -16.32 42.28
C LYS A 70 -3.67 -16.47 41.03
N LYS A 71 -4.92 -16.01 41.07
CA LYS A 71 -5.83 -15.99 39.92
C LYS A 71 -5.30 -15.07 38.83
N ASP A 72 -4.84 -13.88 39.18
CA ASP A 72 -4.27 -12.92 38.22
C ASP A 72 -2.98 -13.45 37.60
N GLU A 73 -2.07 -14.05 38.40
CA GLU A 73 -0.87 -14.73 37.89
C GLU A 73 -1.20 -15.85 36.90
N SER A 74 -2.28 -16.60 37.14
CA SER A 74 -2.67 -17.74 36.32
C SER A 74 -3.42 -17.33 35.05
N ASN A 75 -4.16 -16.22 35.10
CA ASN A 75 -4.88 -15.66 33.95
C ASN A 75 -3.99 -14.74 33.09
N THR A 76 -2.87 -14.29 33.64
CA THR A 76 -1.87 -13.54 32.88
C THR A 76 -1.12 -14.51 31.97
N ILE A 77 -1.23 -14.30 30.65
CA ILE A 77 -0.42 -15.02 29.68
C ILE A 77 1.03 -14.60 29.90
N ASN A 78 1.77 -15.41 30.65
CA ASN A 78 3.20 -15.22 30.81
C ASN A 78 3.86 -15.45 29.46
N ASP A 79 4.72 -14.52 29.03
CA ASP A 79 5.61 -14.72 27.90
C ASP A 79 6.71 -15.74 28.30
N SER A 80 6.32 -17.01 28.49
CA SER A 80 7.19 -18.08 28.98
C SER A 80 8.19 -18.56 27.93
N ARG A 81 8.19 -17.93 26.75
CA ARG A 81 9.31 -18.06 25.84
C ARG A 81 10.37 -17.10 26.33
N ARG A 82 11.41 -17.63 27.04
CA ARG A 82 12.74 -16.98 27.11
C ARG A 82 12.93 -16.30 25.77
N LYS A 83 13.26 -15.00 25.70
CA LYS A 83 13.47 -14.25 24.46
C LYS A 83 14.25 -15.10 23.45
N PHE A 84 13.56 -15.94 22.69
CA PHE A 84 14.14 -16.64 21.56
C PHE A 84 14.28 -15.49 20.59
N SER A 85 15.51 -15.19 20.15
CA SER A 85 15.66 -14.37 18.96
C SER A 85 14.69 -14.97 17.95
N ILE A 86 13.65 -14.22 17.58
CA ILE A 86 12.64 -14.70 16.64
C ILE A 86 13.44 -15.17 15.44
N ASN A 87 13.42 -16.47 15.16
CA ASN A 87 14.15 -17.00 14.03
C ASN A 87 13.40 -16.55 12.77
N THR A 88 13.75 -15.37 12.27
CA THR A 88 13.08 -14.73 11.14
C THR A 88 13.14 -15.57 9.88
N LYS A 89 14.07 -16.53 9.79
CA LYS A 89 14.22 -17.46 8.67
C LYS A 89 13.06 -18.45 8.56
N ASP A 90 12.43 -18.82 9.68
CA ASP A 90 11.32 -19.79 9.70
C ASP A 90 10.01 -19.17 9.17
N ASN A 91 9.96 -17.84 9.02
CA ASN A 91 8.82 -17.13 8.45
C ASN A 91 8.79 -17.17 6.91
N PHE A 92 9.87 -17.60 6.25
CA PHE A 92 9.99 -17.56 4.81
C PHE A 92 10.02 -18.96 4.20
N TRP A 93 9.04 -19.22 3.34
CA TRP A 93 8.94 -20.45 2.57
C TRP A 93 9.90 -20.41 1.36
N PRO A 94 10.38 -21.57 0.86
CA PRO A 94 11.21 -21.61 -0.33
C PRO A 94 10.53 -20.87 -1.50
N ALA A 95 11.26 -19.89 -2.06
CA ALA A 95 10.74 -19.02 -3.10
C ALA A 95 10.20 -19.81 -4.29
N VAL A 96 9.06 -19.38 -4.82
CA VAL A 96 8.54 -19.87 -6.10
C VAL A 96 9.50 -19.39 -7.19
N ARG A 97 10.31 -20.27 -7.79
CA ARG A 97 11.29 -19.90 -8.86
C ARG A 97 10.76 -20.05 -10.28
N SER A 98 9.47 -20.33 -10.45
CA SER A 98 8.84 -20.51 -11.77
C SER A 98 8.16 -19.21 -12.22
N LEU A 99 8.54 -18.71 -13.41
CA LEU A 99 7.97 -17.49 -14.00
C LEU A 99 6.44 -17.57 -14.12
N ARG A 100 5.91 -18.71 -14.59
CA ARG A 100 4.45 -18.93 -14.70
C ARG A 100 3.75 -18.81 -13.35
N ARG A 101 4.32 -19.41 -12.30
CA ARG A 101 3.74 -19.33 -10.95
C ARG A 101 3.87 -17.93 -10.38
N PHE A 102 4.95 -17.22 -10.72
CA PHE A 102 5.13 -15.81 -10.38
C PHE A 102 4.04 -14.93 -11.02
N GLU A 103 3.78 -15.07 -12.32
CA GLU A 103 2.72 -14.30 -13.00
C GLU A 103 1.33 -14.57 -12.42
N THR A 104 1.03 -15.84 -12.11
CA THR A 104 -0.22 -16.22 -11.43
C THR A 104 -0.30 -15.58 -10.04
N TRP A 105 0.79 -15.59 -9.29
CA TRP A 105 0.86 -14.98 -7.98
C TRP A 105 0.75 -13.45 -8.04
N MET A 106 1.35 -12.79 -9.02
CA MET A 106 1.23 -11.35 -9.25
C MET A 106 -0.19 -10.95 -9.62
N SER A 107 -0.86 -11.76 -10.45
CA SER A 107 -2.27 -11.57 -10.78
C SER A 107 -3.16 -11.76 -9.56
N ALA A 108 -2.87 -12.74 -8.71
CA ALA A 108 -3.53 -12.92 -7.42
C ALA A 108 -3.28 -11.75 -6.45
N LEU A 109 -2.06 -11.18 -6.44
CA LEU A 109 -1.73 -9.99 -5.69
C LEU A 109 -2.51 -8.75 -6.18
N ALA A 110 -2.71 -8.61 -7.49
CA ALA A 110 -3.52 -7.54 -8.08
C ALA A 110 -5.03 -7.73 -7.82
N SER A 111 -5.48 -8.97 -7.65
CA SER A 111 -6.88 -9.32 -7.38
C SER A 111 -7.34 -8.96 -5.96
N THR A 112 -8.56 -9.34 -5.61
CA THR A 112 -9.13 -9.21 -4.25
C THR A 112 -8.79 -10.37 -3.32
N GLU A 113 -7.96 -11.34 -3.72
CA GLU A 113 -7.60 -12.51 -2.90
C GLU A 113 -6.98 -12.10 -1.55
N PRO A 114 -7.28 -12.76 -0.41
CA PRO A 114 -6.70 -12.38 0.88
C PRO A 114 -5.19 -12.66 0.95
N VAL A 115 -4.42 -11.70 1.48
CA VAL A 115 -2.95 -11.79 1.66
C VAL A 115 -2.50 -12.98 2.51
N ASN A 116 -3.35 -13.47 3.42
CA ASN A 116 -3.05 -14.67 4.24
C ASN A 116 -2.86 -15.95 3.41
N LYS A 117 -3.43 -16.01 2.20
CA LYS A 117 -3.17 -17.11 1.26
C LYS A 117 -1.84 -16.92 0.54
N LEU A 118 -1.55 -15.68 0.14
CA LEU A 118 -0.37 -15.30 -0.64
C LEU A 118 0.94 -15.38 0.15
N VAL A 119 0.90 -15.17 1.47
CA VAL A 119 2.08 -15.13 2.35
C VAL A 119 2.91 -16.44 2.32
N LYS A 120 2.28 -17.56 1.99
CA LYS A 120 2.92 -18.89 1.97
C LYS A 120 3.82 -19.11 0.75
N SER A 121 3.71 -18.28 -0.28
CA SER A 121 4.36 -18.48 -1.58
C SER A 121 4.91 -17.20 -2.18
N VAL A 122 5.28 -16.23 -1.33
CA VAL A 122 5.82 -14.93 -1.75
C VAL A 122 7.06 -15.12 -2.65
N PRO A 123 7.05 -14.59 -3.88
CA PRO A 123 8.21 -14.61 -4.76
C PRO A 123 9.31 -13.67 -4.25
N THR A 124 10.54 -14.17 -4.11
CA THR A 124 11.67 -13.40 -3.54
C THR A 124 12.92 -13.34 -4.41
N PHE A 125 12.85 -13.86 -5.64
CA PHE A 125 14.00 -13.98 -6.55
C PHE A 125 14.21 -12.74 -7.44
N LEU A 126 13.29 -11.77 -7.42
CA LEU A 126 13.37 -10.58 -8.25
C LEU A 126 14.45 -9.62 -7.75
N LYS A 127 14.98 -8.78 -8.64
CA LYS A 127 15.74 -7.60 -8.23
C LYS A 127 14.78 -6.51 -7.79
N LYS A 128 15.24 -5.62 -6.91
CA LYS A 128 14.39 -4.55 -6.33
C LYS A 128 13.80 -3.63 -7.40
N GLU A 129 14.57 -3.32 -8.45
CA GLU A 129 14.12 -2.47 -9.56
C GLU A 129 13.00 -3.15 -10.37
N ASP A 130 13.17 -4.45 -10.68
CA ASP A 130 12.20 -5.23 -11.44
C ASP A 130 10.86 -5.34 -10.70
N VAL A 131 10.86 -5.32 -9.37
CA VAL A 131 9.64 -5.42 -8.55
C VAL A 131 8.67 -4.28 -8.90
N PHE A 132 9.17 -3.05 -8.99
CA PHE A 132 8.31 -1.90 -9.31
C PHE A 132 7.69 -2.02 -10.70
N HIS A 133 8.47 -2.49 -11.68
CA HIS A 133 7.96 -2.71 -13.03
C HIS A 133 6.82 -3.74 -13.05
N HIS A 134 7.00 -4.90 -12.39
CA HIS A 134 5.95 -5.91 -12.33
C HIS A 134 4.72 -5.45 -11.53
N LEU A 135 4.90 -4.67 -10.47
CA LEU A 135 3.79 -4.08 -9.73
C LEU A 135 2.93 -3.17 -10.61
N PHE A 136 3.56 -2.40 -11.51
CA PHE A 136 2.86 -1.55 -12.47
C PHE A 136 2.21 -2.37 -13.59
N GLU A 137 2.93 -3.29 -14.24
CA GLU A 137 2.39 -4.09 -15.35
C GLU A 137 1.16 -4.92 -14.95
N HIS A 138 1.12 -5.43 -13.73
CA HIS A 138 -0.03 -6.17 -13.19
C HIS A 138 -1.10 -5.27 -12.54
N ASN A 139 -0.92 -3.94 -12.56
CA ASN A 139 -1.84 -2.96 -11.96
C ASN A 139 -2.18 -3.28 -10.50
N VAL A 140 -1.17 -3.59 -9.69
CA VAL A 140 -1.36 -3.99 -8.30
C VAL A 140 -1.83 -2.80 -7.47
N ALA A 141 -2.84 -2.99 -6.60
CA ALA A 141 -3.30 -1.95 -5.71
C ALA A 141 -2.17 -1.49 -4.74
N LEU A 142 -2.05 -0.17 -4.51
CA LEU A 142 -0.91 0.44 -3.80
C LEU A 142 -0.65 -0.15 -2.40
N LEU A 143 -1.71 -0.38 -1.62
CA LEU A 143 -1.58 -0.96 -0.27
C LEU A 143 -1.06 -2.41 -0.31
N ARG A 144 -1.44 -3.18 -1.34
CA ARG A 144 -0.98 -4.56 -1.55
C ARG A 144 0.44 -4.59 -2.09
N ALA A 145 0.80 -3.63 -2.94
CA ALA A 145 2.18 -3.40 -3.38
C ALA A 145 3.11 -3.08 -2.19
N GLY A 146 2.69 -2.17 -1.30
CA GLY A 146 3.43 -1.85 -0.08
C GLY A 146 3.62 -3.06 0.84
N TRP A 147 2.57 -3.89 1.00
CA TRP A 147 2.68 -5.15 1.73
C TRP A 147 3.71 -6.10 1.10
N TYR A 148 3.73 -6.24 -0.23
CA TYR A 148 4.70 -7.11 -0.91
C TYR A 148 6.13 -6.60 -0.73
N ILE A 149 6.36 -5.29 -0.86
CA ILE A 149 7.67 -4.67 -0.63
C ILE A 149 8.14 -4.89 0.81
N LYS A 150 7.24 -4.80 1.81
CA LYS A 150 7.56 -5.17 3.22
C LYS A 150 8.04 -6.61 3.33
N MET A 151 7.33 -7.56 2.71
CA MET A 151 7.72 -8.97 2.73
C MET A 151 9.10 -9.18 2.10
N LEU A 152 9.40 -8.50 0.99
CA LEU A 152 10.72 -8.54 0.35
C LEU A 152 11.81 -7.91 1.21
N ALA A 153 11.56 -6.74 1.83
CA ALA A 153 12.50 -6.07 2.71
C ALA A 153 12.90 -6.96 3.89
N LEU A 154 11.91 -7.61 4.53
CA LEU A 154 12.14 -8.57 5.60
C LEU A 154 12.96 -9.80 5.13
N TYR A 155 12.65 -10.32 3.93
CA TYR A 155 13.39 -11.44 3.34
C TYR A 155 14.87 -11.09 3.06
N TYR A 156 15.14 -9.93 2.46
CA TYR A 156 16.51 -9.51 2.17
C TYR A 156 17.30 -9.24 3.45
N SER A 157 16.71 -8.58 4.45
CA SER A 157 17.34 -8.34 5.76
C SER A 157 17.74 -9.67 6.42
N THR A 158 16.83 -10.64 6.42
CA THR A 158 17.06 -11.97 7.03
C THR A 158 18.16 -12.77 6.32
N ASN A 159 18.28 -12.64 5.00
CA ASN A 159 19.29 -13.36 4.23
C ASN A 159 20.67 -12.69 4.24
N ASN A 160 20.74 -11.36 4.31
CA ASN A 160 22.00 -10.62 4.35
C ASN A 160 22.74 -10.85 5.67
N ASP A 161 22.04 -10.92 6.81
CA ASP A 161 22.62 -11.23 8.12
C ASP A 161 23.35 -12.58 8.16
N SER A 162 22.88 -13.56 7.39
CA SER A 162 23.50 -14.89 7.36
C SER A 162 24.88 -14.93 6.70
N LYS A 163 25.20 -13.93 5.88
CA LYS A 163 26.42 -13.90 5.04
C LYS A 163 27.51 -12.97 5.59
N GLN A 164 27.18 -12.04 6.47
CA GLN A 164 28.16 -11.07 6.99
C GLN A 164 28.76 -11.50 8.32
N LYS A 165 29.92 -12.16 8.28
CA LYS A 165 30.81 -12.36 9.43
C LYS A 165 31.86 -11.24 9.48
N LYS A 166 31.50 -10.03 9.92
CA LYS A 166 32.38 -8.96 10.46
C LYS A 166 31.58 -7.65 10.61
N ARG A 167 32.02 -6.75 11.50
CA ARG A 167 31.48 -5.40 11.79
C ARG A 167 31.47 -4.46 10.57
N HIS A 168 30.87 -4.85 9.45
CA HIS A 168 30.45 -3.93 8.42
C HIS A 168 29.07 -3.41 8.83
N VAL A 169 28.87 -2.10 8.80
CA VAL A 169 27.54 -1.50 9.04
C VAL A 169 26.61 -2.09 8.00
N ALA A 170 25.61 -2.87 8.44
CA ALA A 170 24.60 -3.40 7.54
C ALA A 170 23.89 -2.20 6.90
N THR A 171 23.94 -2.09 5.57
CA THR A 171 23.21 -1.05 4.84
C THR A 171 21.74 -1.16 5.19
N ASP A 172 21.13 -0.07 5.66
CA ASP A 172 19.72 -0.03 6.03
C ASP A 172 18.86 -0.40 4.80
N PRO A 173 17.99 -1.42 4.91
CA PRO A 173 17.04 -1.77 3.85
C PRO A 173 16.25 -0.57 3.34
N CYS A 174 15.89 0.38 4.20
CA CYS A 174 15.13 1.58 3.81
C CYS A 174 15.91 2.42 2.79
N THR A 175 17.22 2.59 2.98
CA THR A 175 18.09 3.34 2.05
C THR A 175 18.14 2.67 0.68
N GLU A 176 18.22 1.33 0.63
CA GLU A 176 18.27 0.60 -0.63
C GLU A 176 16.96 0.67 -1.42
N TRP A 177 15.81 0.56 -0.74
CA TRP A 177 14.49 0.71 -1.37
C TRP A 177 14.24 2.15 -1.81
N THR A 178 14.72 3.13 -1.05
CA THR A 178 14.69 4.56 -1.39
C THR A 178 15.45 4.83 -2.67
N LYS A 179 16.68 4.34 -2.77
CA LYS A 179 17.47 4.47 -4.00
C LYS A 179 16.76 3.84 -5.20
N ALA A 180 16.25 2.61 -5.05
CA ALA A 180 15.61 1.89 -6.15
C ALA A 180 14.37 2.63 -6.69
N ILE A 181 13.50 3.18 -5.82
CA ILE A 181 12.33 3.93 -6.28
C ILE A 181 12.70 5.29 -6.88
N ILE A 182 13.71 5.99 -6.33
CA ILE A 182 14.22 7.24 -6.89
C ILE A 182 14.79 7.00 -8.30
N ASP A 183 15.61 5.97 -8.48
CA ASP A 183 16.26 5.69 -9.77
C ASP A 183 15.23 5.39 -10.85
N ILE A 184 14.19 4.61 -10.53
CA ILE A 184 13.07 4.35 -11.45
C ILE A 184 12.25 5.60 -11.74
N LEU A 185 11.98 6.43 -10.73
CA LEU A 185 11.28 7.69 -10.93
C LEU A 185 12.07 8.62 -11.85
N LYS A 186 13.39 8.74 -11.67
CA LYS A 186 14.28 9.50 -12.57
C LYS A 186 14.25 8.95 -13.99
N GLU A 187 14.29 7.63 -14.15
CA GLU A 187 14.23 6.98 -15.47
C GLU A 187 12.90 7.27 -16.19
N VAL A 188 11.77 7.09 -15.50
CA VAL A 188 10.43 7.36 -16.06
C VAL A 188 10.26 8.85 -16.34
N PHE A 189 10.72 9.72 -15.44
CA PHE A 189 10.69 11.17 -15.65
C PHE A 189 11.49 11.58 -16.90
N GLY A 190 12.71 11.05 -17.06
CA GLY A 190 13.53 11.32 -18.24
C GLY A 190 12.87 10.85 -19.55
N ARG A 191 12.18 9.71 -19.55
CA ARG A 191 11.36 9.26 -20.69
C ARG A 191 10.20 10.21 -20.96
N LEU A 192 9.48 10.61 -19.92
CA LEU A 192 8.33 11.50 -19.99
C LEU A 192 8.70 12.89 -20.54
N ILE A 193 9.87 13.42 -20.17
CA ILE A 193 10.40 14.68 -20.74
C ILE A 193 10.68 14.50 -22.24
N LYS A 194 11.37 13.43 -22.63
CA LYS A 194 11.68 13.15 -24.04
C LYS A 194 10.41 13.04 -24.89
N ASP A 195 9.42 12.27 -24.42
CA ASP A 195 8.15 12.08 -25.12
C ASP A 195 7.42 13.41 -25.35
N ASN A 196 7.46 14.33 -24.38
CA ASN A 196 6.89 15.67 -24.52
C ASN A 196 7.64 16.52 -25.55
N HIS A 197 8.98 16.51 -25.56
CA HIS A 197 9.74 17.25 -26.57
C HIS A 197 9.48 16.75 -28.00
N TYR A 198 9.33 15.44 -28.19
CA TYR A 198 8.96 14.87 -29.49
C TYR A 198 7.56 15.31 -29.93
N GLN A 199 6.61 15.39 -28.99
CA GLN A 199 5.24 15.81 -29.30
C GLN A 199 5.18 17.31 -29.68
N THR A 200 5.96 18.17 -29.03
CA THR A 200 6.09 19.58 -29.41
C THR A 200 6.68 19.74 -30.82
N GLN A 201 7.74 19.00 -31.16
CA GLN A 201 8.36 19.07 -32.49
C GLN A 201 7.45 18.56 -33.63
N MET A 202 6.60 17.56 -33.38
CA MET A 202 5.62 17.07 -34.37
C MET A 202 4.43 18.03 -34.56
N SER A 203 4.20 18.93 -33.61
CA SER A 203 3.11 19.92 -33.67
C SER A 203 3.49 21.15 -34.50
N GLU A 204 4.76 21.56 -34.48
CA GLU A 204 5.25 22.73 -35.23
C GLU A 204 5.40 22.46 -36.75
N SER A 205 5.64 21.21 -37.16
CA SER A 205 5.80 20.83 -38.57
C SER A 205 4.50 20.68 -39.37
N ASN A 206 3.33 20.82 -38.72
CA ASN A 206 2.01 20.73 -39.35
C ASN A 206 1.32 22.10 -39.53
N THR A 207 2.06 23.22 -39.48
CA THR A 207 1.52 24.52 -39.88
C THR A 207 1.52 24.63 -41.42
N PRO A 208 0.35 24.82 -42.09
CA PRO A 208 0.35 25.04 -43.53
C PRO A 208 0.86 26.46 -43.80
N SER A 209 2.08 26.55 -44.34
CA SER A 209 2.63 27.77 -44.94
C SER A 209 1.72 28.21 -46.10
N THR A 210 0.82 29.16 -45.87
CA THR A 210 0.03 29.75 -46.96
C THR A 210 0.83 30.89 -47.56
N ILE A 211 1.19 30.66 -48.82
CA ILE A 211 1.94 31.51 -49.73
C ILE A 211 1.17 32.82 -49.98
N ASN A 212 1.88 33.95 -49.96
CA ASN A 212 1.42 35.22 -50.54
C ASN A 212 1.12 35.03 -52.03
N VAL A 213 -0.13 35.18 -52.43
CA VAL A 213 -0.50 35.43 -53.83
C VAL A 213 -1.42 36.64 -53.87
N ASP A 214 -0.92 37.67 -54.52
CA ASP A 214 -1.58 38.89 -54.94
C ASP A 214 -2.65 38.56 -56.00
N SER A 215 -3.88 39.09 -55.88
CA SER A 215 -4.82 39.40 -56.98
C SER A 215 -6.18 39.93 -56.47
N ASP A 216 -6.47 41.15 -56.92
CA ASP A 216 -7.74 41.85 -57.18
C ASP A 216 -9.12 41.17 -56.90
N GLN A 217 -9.88 41.88 -56.04
CA GLN A 217 -11.22 42.48 -56.29
C GLN A 217 -12.53 41.65 -56.42
N ILE A 218 -13.50 42.06 -55.57
CA ILE A 218 -14.98 42.22 -55.75
C ILE A 218 -15.97 41.31 -54.95
N ASN A 219 -16.75 42.01 -54.10
CA ASN A 219 -18.11 41.80 -53.54
C ASN A 219 -18.40 40.77 -52.42
N GLY A 220 -18.89 41.31 -51.28
CA GLY A 220 -19.55 40.61 -50.17
C GLY A 220 -21.04 40.28 -50.41
N PRO A 221 -21.93 40.17 -49.39
CA PRO A 221 -21.72 40.43 -47.95
C PRO A 221 -22.20 39.33 -46.96
N ASN A 222 -21.66 39.44 -45.74
CA ASN A 222 -22.20 39.14 -44.40
C ASN A 222 -23.29 38.06 -44.18
N SER A 223 -23.06 37.18 -43.20
CA SER A 223 -24.00 36.90 -42.09
C SER A 223 -23.33 36.19 -40.91
N VAL A 224 -23.52 36.75 -39.73
CA VAL A 224 -23.16 36.26 -38.38
C VAL A 224 -24.30 35.39 -37.84
N SER A 225 -24.00 34.30 -37.12
CA SER A 225 -24.66 33.84 -35.86
C SER A 225 -24.16 32.43 -35.50
N THR A 226 -23.39 32.22 -34.43
CA THR A 226 -23.83 31.94 -33.04
C THR A 226 -24.82 30.78 -32.90
N THR A 227 -24.38 29.63 -32.33
CA THR A 227 -25.21 28.75 -31.50
C THR A 227 -24.38 27.94 -30.50
N VAL A 228 -24.45 28.41 -29.25
CA VAL A 228 -24.54 27.70 -27.96
C VAL A 228 -24.65 26.16 -27.95
N GLY A 229 -23.96 25.57 -26.98
CA GLY A 229 -24.01 24.14 -26.64
C GLY A 229 -25.26 23.71 -25.87
N SER A 230 -25.41 22.40 -25.72
CA SER A 230 -26.33 21.78 -24.77
C SER A 230 -25.78 20.44 -24.30
N LEU A 231 -25.72 20.30 -22.98
CA LEU A 231 -25.45 19.09 -22.22
C LEU A 231 -26.79 18.40 -21.94
N THR A 232 -26.91 17.10 -22.19
CA THR A 232 -27.72 16.18 -21.36
C THR A 232 -27.35 14.72 -21.62
N PRO A 233 -27.27 13.87 -20.58
CA PRO A 233 -27.01 12.44 -20.69
C PRO A 233 -28.31 11.62 -20.66
N GLN A 234 -28.35 10.47 -21.33
CA GLN A 234 -29.49 9.55 -21.25
C GLN A 234 -29.02 8.11 -20.94
N TYR A 235 -29.55 7.59 -19.82
CA TYR A 235 -29.47 6.21 -19.33
C TYR A 235 -30.61 5.35 -19.93
N GLY A 236 -30.37 4.05 -20.17
CA GLY A 236 -31.41 3.02 -20.31
C GLY A 236 -31.05 1.83 -21.20
N PRO A 237 -31.66 0.63 -21.03
CA PRO A 237 -30.90 -0.58 -20.65
C PRO A 237 -31.02 -1.83 -21.59
N SER A 238 -30.14 -2.82 -21.35
CA SER A 238 -30.29 -4.31 -21.38
C SER A 238 -31.10 -4.97 -22.53
N THR A 239 -30.71 -6.01 -23.29
CA THR A 239 -29.94 -7.27 -23.08
C THR A 239 -29.99 -8.08 -24.44
N PRO A 240 -29.76 -9.41 -24.55
CA PRO A 240 -28.56 -10.03 -25.12
C PRO A 240 -28.82 -10.86 -26.42
N GLN A 241 -27.84 -10.99 -27.33
CA GLN A 241 -27.89 -12.06 -28.34
C GLN A 241 -26.54 -12.72 -28.59
N MET A 242 -26.57 -14.05 -28.46
CA MET A 242 -25.54 -14.99 -28.88
C MET A 242 -25.61 -15.19 -30.40
N LEU A 243 -24.46 -15.42 -31.05
CA LEU A 243 -24.30 -16.47 -32.06
C LEU A 243 -22.81 -16.65 -32.43
N HIS A 244 -22.36 -17.88 -32.32
CA HIS A 244 -21.17 -18.41 -32.99
C HIS A 244 -21.39 -18.36 -34.52
N SER A 245 -20.33 -18.06 -35.28
CA SER A 245 -19.69 -19.02 -36.21
C SER A 245 -18.74 -18.32 -37.19
N SER A 246 -17.48 -18.76 -37.14
CA SER A 246 -16.54 -18.95 -38.25
C SER A 246 -16.78 -18.21 -39.56
N ASN A 247 -15.86 -17.29 -39.91
CA ASN A 247 -15.40 -17.20 -41.28
C ASN A 247 -13.90 -16.86 -41.34
N LEU A 248 -13.16 -17.77 -41.95
CA LEU A 248 -11.76 -17.66 -42.30
C LEU A 248 -11.69 -16.88 -43.62
N SER A 249 -11.17 -15.66 -43.59
CA SER A 249 -10.84 -14.91 -44.80
C SER A 249 -9.65 -14.01 -44.50
N GLN A 250 -8.52 -14.35 -45.10
CA GLN A 250 -7.36 -13.47 -45.20
C GLN A 250 -7.75 -12.17 -45.91
N PRO A 251 -7.13 -11.04 -45.53
CA PRO A 251 -6.85 -10.00 -46.49
C PRO A 251 -5.33 -9.82 -46.61
N SER A 252 -4.85 -10.10 -47.82
CA SER A 252 -3.69 -9.45 -48.40
C SER A 252 -3.92 -7.94 -48.45
N ALA A 253 -3.06 -7.15 -47.82
CA ALA A 253 -3.05 -5.69 -47.97
C ALA A 253 -1.62 -5.14 -47.94
N SER A 254 -1.32 -4.35 -48.98
CA SER A 254 -0.14 -3.53 -49.19
C SER A 254 0.07 -2.51 -48.05
N PRO A 255 1.30 -2.01 -47.82
CA PRO A 255 1.60 -1.16 -46.68
C PRO A 255 1.12 0.29 -46.90
N THR A 256 0.04 0.68 -46.24
CA THR A 256 -0.35 2.10 -46.09
C THR A 256 0.23 2.65 -44.78
N GLN A 257 1.07 3.67 -44.91
CA GLN A 257 1.77 4.37 -43.82
C GLN A 257 0.77 5.10 -42.91
N THR A 258 0.29 4.44 -41.86
CA THR A 258 -0.54 5.08 -40.82
C THR A 258 -0.25 4.56 -39.39
N SER A 259 0.67 3.59 -39.25
CA SER A 259 0.85 2.79 -38.03
C SER A 259 1.81 3.39 -37.00
N THR A 260 2.62 4.38 -37.38
CA THR A 260 3.67 4.93 -36.52
C THR A 260 3.07 5.85 -35.44
N THR A 261 2.19 6.79 -35.82
CA THR A 261 1.61 7.79 -34.90
C THR A 261 0.79 7.16 -33.76
N SER A 262 0.02 6.09 -34.03
CA SER A 262 -0.78 5.40 -33.01
C SER A 262 0.07 4.64 -31.99
N THR A 263 1.22 4.10 -32.39
CA THR A 263 2.10 3.32 -31.49
C THR A 263 2.85 4.23 -30.51
N TYR A 264 3.28 5.42 -30.97
CA TYR A 264 3.94 6.40 -30.11
C TYR A 264 3.01 6.98 -29.03
N GLN A 265 1.76 7.33 -29.38
CA GLN A 265 0.79 7.85 -28.41
C GLN A 265 0.49 6.83 -27.29
N ASN A 266 0.32 5.55 -27.64
CA ASN A 266 0.14 4.47 -26.65
C ASN A 266 1.34 4.32 -25.70
N THR A 267 2.55 4.59 -26.19
CA THR A 267 3.77 4.50 -25.38
C THR A 267 3.88 5.69 -24.41
N ALA A 268 3.62 6.91 -24.88
CA ALA A 268 3.61 8.11 -24.05
C ALA A 268 2.53 8.05 -22.94
N ASP A 269 1.34 7.55 -23.28
CA ASP A 269 0.28 7.30 -22.29
C ASP A 269 0.67 6.25 -21.25
N LYS A 270 1.37 5.19 -21.66
CA LYS A 270 1.91 4.19 -20.75
C LYS A 270 2.94 4.80 -19.80
N THR A 271 3.90 5.59 -20.31
CA THR A 271 4.90 6.30 -19.51
C THR A 271 4.24 7.22 -18.48
N ARG A 272 3.20 7.95 -18.88
CA ARG A 272 2.44 8.84 -17.98
C ARG A 272 1.75 8.07 -16.87
N ARG A 273 1.06 6.97 -17.19
CA ARG A 273 0.43 6.11 -16.17
C ARG A 273 1.46 5.52 -15.22
N GLN A 274 2.63 5.16 -15.73
CA GLN A 274 3.74 4.63 -14.94
C GLN A 274 4.27 5.68 -13.95
N TRP A 275 4.44 6.92 -14.40
CA TRP A 275 4.81 8.06 -13.56
C TRP A 275 3.79 8.26 -12.43
N ASP A 276 2.50 8.32 -12.74
CA ASP A 276 1.45 8.55 -11.76
C ASP A 276 1.37 7.39 -10.74
N TYR A 277 1.50 6.15 -11.21
CA TYR A 277 1.49 4.97 -10.35
C TYR A 277 2.68 4.98 -9.37
N TYR A 278 3.89 5.23 -9.85
CA TYR A 278 5.08 5.26 -9.00
C TYR A 278 5.07 6.42 -8.01
N ASN A 279 4.58 7.59 -8.37
CA ASN A 279 4.43 8.70 -7.41
C ASN A 279 3.43 8.39 -6.31
N ARG A 280 2.29 7.76 -6.66
CA ARG A 280 1.31 7.32 -5.65
C ARG A 280 1.87 6.20 -4.77
N LEU A 281 2.63 5.27 -5.35
CA LEU A 281 3.29 4.22 -4.59
C LEU A 281 4.37 4.79 -3.66
N LEU A 282 5.19 5.73 -4.16
CA LEU A 282 6.20 6.45 -3.38
C LEU A 282 5.57 7.06 -2.13
N ARG A 283 4.43 7.75 -2.28
CA ARG A 283 3.70 8.32 -1.14
C ARG A 283 3.30 7.26 -0.12
N VAL A 284 2.71 6.15 -0.55
CA VAL A 284 2.30 5.07 0.35
C VAL A 284 3.49 4.45 1.08
N LEU A 285 4.62 4.25 0.39
CA LEU A 285 5.83 3.69 1.00
C LEU A 285 6.48 4.68 1.98
N PHE A 286 6.44 5.97 1.66
CA PHE A 286 6.90 7.04 2.53
C PHE A 286 6.07 7.13 3.82
N ASP A 287 4.74 7.13 3.70
CA ASP A 287 3.83 7.17 4.86
C ASP A 287 3.96 5.92 5.75
N GLN A 288 4.30 4.77 5.16
CA GLN A 288 4.54 3.51 5.89
C GLN A 288 5.95 3.38 6.48
N ALA A 289 6.77 4.44 6.40
CA ALA A 289 8.16 4.47 6.89
C ALA A 289 9.04 3.34 6.31
N LEU A 290 8.82 2.99 5.04
CA LEU A 290 9.66 2.03 4.31
C LEU A 290 10.79 2.68 3.53
N LEU A 291 10.79 4.01 3.47
CA LEU A 291 11.74 4.82 2.73
C LEU A 291 12.40 5.81 3.69
N ASP A 292 13.63 6.18 3.36
CA ASP A 292 14.37 7.23 4.03
C ASP A 292 13.74 8.58 3.68
N ARG A 293 13.15 9.22 4.69
CA ARG A 293 12.40 10.47 4.50
C ARG A 293 13.28 11.59 3.98
N HIS A 294 14.51 11.69 4.49
CA HIS A 294 15.41 12.78 4.13
C HIS A 294 15.79 12.70 2.65
N ASN A 295 16.21 11.52 2.19
CA ASN A 295 16.64 11.33 0.80
C ASN A 295 15.50 11.52 -0.20
N ILE A 296 14.27 11.16 0.17
CA ILE A 296 13.09 11.43 -0.68
C ILE A 296 12.84 12.93 -0.80
N VAL A 297 12.83 13.66 0.32
CA VAL A 297 12.60 15.11 0.31
C VAL A 297 13.72 15.84 -0.43
N GLU A 298 14.98 15.46 -0.20
CA GLU A 298 16.14 15.98 -0.92
C GLU A 298 15.97 15.80 -2.44
N TRP A 299 15.62 14.59 -2.88
CA TRP A 299 15.41 14.30 -4.29
C TRP A 299 14.30 15.15 -4.91
N VAL A 300 13.17 15.33 -4.21
CA VAL A 300 12.06 16.18 -4.68
C VAL A 300 12.53 17.63 -4.85
N VAL A 301 13.23 18.16 -3.86
CA VAL A 301 13.75 19.54 -3.84
C VAL A 301 14.77 19.75 -4.96
N ASP A 302 15.76 18.87 -5.08
CA ASP A 302 16.81 18.98 -6.08
C ASP A 302 16.24 18.84 -7.50
N THR A 303 15.29 17.92 -7.72
CA THR A 303 14.62 17.76 -9.01
C THR A 303 13.86 19.04 -9.41
N PHE A 304 13.16 19.67 -8.46
CA PHE A 304 12.47 20.94 -8.69
C PHE A 304 13.43 22.07 -9.02
N ILE A 305 14.51 22.22 -8.25
CA ILE A 305 15.53 23.25 -8.46
C ILE A 305 16.17 23.10 -9.84
N ASP A 306 16.52 21.87 -10.24
CA ASP A 306 17.09 21.63 -11.56
C ASP A 306 16.13 22.01 -12.69
N ARG A 307 14.82 21.80 -12.53
CA ARG A 307 13.83 22.25 -13.53
C ARG A 307 13.73 23.77 -13.61
N ILE A 308 13.75 24.46 -12.46
CA ILE A 308 13.74 25.93 -12.42
C ILE A 308 14.98 26.52 -13.09
N LYS A 309 16.17 25.99 -12.79
CA LYS A 309 17.45 26.47 -13.36
C LYS A 309 17.48 26.39 -14.88
N HIS A 310 16.84 25.38 -15.46
CA HIS A 310 16.82 25.17 -16.90
C HIS A 310 15.63 25.80 -17.62
N ALA A 311 14.80 26.60 -16.92
CA ALA A 311 13.60 27.24 -17.49
C ALA A 311 12.68 26.25 -18.24
N ASP A 312 12.62 25.00 -17.74
CA ASP A 312 11.91 23.90 -18.39
C ASP A 312 10.47 23.83 -17.88
N ASP A 313 9.67 24.83 -18.27
CA ASP A 313 8.32 25.05 -17.77
C ASP A 313 7.37 23.87 -18.09
N GLN A 314 7.61 23.16 -19.20
CA GLN A 314 6.84 21.97 -19.58
C GLN A 314 7.09 20.79 -18.64
N SER A 315 8.33 20.59 -18.18
CA SER A 315 8.64 19.54 -17.21
C SER A 315 8.22 19.93 -15.79
N LEU A 316 8.23 21.23 -15.47
CA LEU A 316 7.85 21.76 -14.16
C LEU A 316 6.41 21.37 -13.79
N ARG A 317 5.50 21.26 -14.77
CA ARG A 317 4.09 20.83 -14.55
C ARG A 317 3.95 19.45 -13.89
N TYR A 318 4.96 18.58 -14.05
CA TYR A 318 4.97 17.24 -13.45
C TYR A 318 5.63 17.20 -12.08
N VAL A 319 6.59 18.10 -11.83
CA VAL A 319 7.33 18.17 -10.57
C VAL A 319 6.57 18.99 -9.52
N MET A 320 5.89 20.06 -9.94
CA MET A 320 5.16 20.96 -9.04
C MET A 320 4.12 20.22 -8.17
N PRO A 321 3.29 19.30 -8.71
CA PRO A 321 2.36 18.52 -7.87
C PRO A 321 3.07 17.71 -6.78
N ILE A 322 4.27 17.18 -7.07
CA ILE A 322 5.06 16.41 -6.11
C ILE A 322 5.59 17.33 -5.01
N VAL A 323 6.13 18.49 -5.36
CA VAL A 323 6.60 19.48 -4.37
C VAL A 323 5.47 19.88 -3.42
N PHE A 324 4.26 20.12 -3.95
CA PHE A 324 3.09 20.40 -3.11
C PHE A 324 2.66 19.20 -2.27
N GLN A 325 2.77 17.98 -2.80
CA GLN A 325 2.45 16.76 -2.05
C GLN A 325 3.39 16.56 -0.84
N TYR A 326 4.64 17.02 -0.93
CA TYR A 326 5.65 16.94 0.13
C TYR A 326 5.87 18.26 0.86
N SER A 327 4.95 19.24 0.74
CA SER A 327 5.18 20.59 1.25
C SER A 327 5.39 20.63 2.76
N ASN A 328 4.62 19.85 3.51
CA ASN A 328 4.72 19.82 4.98
C ASN A 328 6.07 19.25 5.39
N GLU A 329 6.48 18.16 4.76
CA GLU A 329 7.74 17.49 5.02
C GLU A 329 8.94 18.35 4.60
N ILE A 330 8.84 19.10 3.50
CA ILE A 330 9.86 20.08 3.10
C ILE A 330 10.01 21.18 4.15
N LEU A 331 8.91 21.68 4.71
CA LEU A 331 8.93 22.75 5.71
C LEU A 331 9.57 22.32 7.03
N GLU A 332 9.57 21.03 7.35
CA GLU A 332 10.30 20.48 8.50
C GLU A 332 11.83 20.60 8.35
N TYR A 333 12.34 20.65 7.11
CA TYR A 333 13.76 20.81 6.82
C TYR A 333 14.10 22.24 6.41
N GLU A 334 14.63 23.02 7.35
CA GLU A 334 15.00 24.43 7.14
C GLU A 334 15.92 24.66 5.92
N ILE A 335 16.87 23.75 5.67
CA ILE A 335 17.78 23.87 4.53
C ILE A 335 17.04 23.75 3.18
N PHE A 336 16.05 22.86 3.10
CA PHE A 336 15.28 22.63 1.87
C PHE A 336 14.27 23.74 1.61
N SER A 337 13.61 24.25 2.66
CA SER A 337 12.70 25.39 2.53
C SER A 337 13.44 26.66 2.07
N ARG A 338 14.62 26.95 2.64
CA ARG A 338 15.48 28.06 2.20
C ARG A 338 15.91 27.92 0.73
N LYS A 339 16.33 26.71 0.32
CA LYS A 339 16.71 26.42 -1.07
C LYS A 339 15.55 26.69 -2.04
N ILE A 340 14.36 26.16 -1.77
CA ILE A 340 13.19 26.36 -2.63
C ILE A 340 12.82 27.83 -2.71
N ALA A 341 12.75 28.53 -1.57
CA ALA A 341 12.41 29.95 -1.54
C ALA A 341 13.40 30.80 -2.39
N TYR A 342 14.70 30.54 -2.25
CA TYR A 342 15.73 31.23 -3.02
C TYR A 342 15.55 31.06 -4.54
N TYR A 343 15.39 29.82 -5.02
CA TYR A 343 15.25 29.56 -6.45
C TYR A 343 13.91 30.05 -7.01
N CYS A 344 12.83 29.99 -6.24
CA CYS A 344 11.56 30.61 -6.62
C CYS A 344 11.69 32.14 -6.78
N CYS A 345 12.30 32.81 -5.81
CA CYS A 345 12.53 34.26 -5.89
C CYS A 345 13.45 34.65 -7.05
N SER A 346 14.53 33.89 -7.28
CA SER A 346 15.43 34.12 -8.41
C SER A 346 14.69 34.03 -9.74
N ARG A 347 13.93 32.95 -9.95
CA ARG A 347 13.17 32.75 -11.20
C ARG A 347 12.10 33.80 -11.42
N LEU A 348 11.40 34.22 -10.36
CA LEU A 348 10.45 35.32 -10.43
C LEU A 348 11.13 36.65 -10.80
N GLY A 349 12.33 36.89 -10.27
CA GLY A 349 13.17 38.02 -10.65
C GLY A 349 13.56 38.00 -12.13
N ASP A 350 13.97 36.84 -12.65
CA ASP A 350 14.31 36.66 -14.07
C ASP A 350 13.09 36.96 -14.95
N LEU A 351 11.92 36.37 -14.62
CA LEU A 351 10.67 36.61 -15.36
C LEU A 351 10.22 38.08 -15.30
N TYR A 352 10.42 38.76 -14.17
CA TYR A 352 10.14 40.18 -14.04
C TYR A 352 11.05 41.01 -14.95
N ASN A 353 12.35 40.74 -14.96
CA ASN A 353 13.31 41.46 -15.82
C ASN A 353 13.06 41.21 -17.32
N ASP A 354 12.70 39.98 -17.70
CA ASP A 354 12.30 39.64 -19.07
C ASP A 354 11.06 40.44 -19.49
N SER A 355 10.07 40.57 -18.61
CA SER A 355 8.85 41.35 -18.88
C SER A 355 9.13 42.85 -19.08
N VAL A 356 10.04 43.43 -18.28
CA VAL A 356 10.43 44.84 -18.39
C VAL A 356 11.20 45.10 -19.70
N THR A 357 12.10 44.19 -20.07
CA THR A 357 12.87 44.28 -21.33
C THR A 357 11.95 44.17 -22.55
N SER A 358 10.98 43.25 -22.50
CA SER A 358 9.97 43.06 -23.55
C SER A 358 9.11 44.31 -23.77
N ASN A 359 8.62 44.92 -22.68
CA ASN A 359 7.80 46.14 -22.73
C ASN A 359 8.58 47.37 -23.25
N SER A 360 9.88 47.46 -22.92
CA SER A 360 10.77 48.54 -23.40
C SER A 360 11.03 48.45 -24.91
N THR A 361 11.05 47.23 -25.46
CA THR A 361 11.30 46.98 -26.88
C THR A 361 10.06 47.32 -27.72
N GLN A 362 8.84 47.05 -27.23
CA GLN A 362 7.59 47.42 -27.92
C GLN A 362 7.39 48.95 -28.05
N MET A 363 7.78 49.75 -27.04
CA MET A 363 7.68 51.21 -27.14
C MET A 363 8.66 51.81 -28.17
N THR A 364 9.80 51.17 -28.40
CA THR A 364 10.78 51.63 -29.40
C THR A 364 10.33 51.31 -30.83
N VAL A 365 9.59 50.20 -31.03
CA VAL A 365 9.07 49.81 -32.36
C VAL A 365 7.81 50.60 -32.75
N GLN A 366 7.02 51.08 -31.80
CA GLN A 366 5.87 51.95 -32.09
C GLN A 366 6.24 53.43 -32.32
N SER A 367 7.50 53.82 -32.10
CA SER A 367 7.99 55.18 -32.31
C SER A 367 8.86 55.35 -33.58
N SER A 368 8.87 54.34 -34.47
CA SER A 368 9.56 54.38 -35.77
C SER A 368 8.59 54.47 -36.95
#